data_AF-A0A170ZYF2-F1
#
_entry.id   AF-A0A170ZYF2-F1
#
_cell.length_a   1.000
_cell.length_b   1.000
_cell.length_c   1.000
_cell.angle_alpha   90.00
_cell.angle_beta   90.00
_cell.angle_gamma   90.00
#
_symmetry.space_group_name_H-M   'P 1'
#
loop_
_entity.id
_entity.type
_entity.pdbx_description
1 polymer ?
#
loop_
_entity_poly.entity_id
_entity_poly.type
_entity_poly.pdbx_seq_one_letter_code
_entity_poly.pdbx_strand_id
1 'polypeptide(L)'
;VYLSQESEIREYVENDTGKVWMGSYRQPRGRRWIFGQYEDVVLPTVMYLLELADLPHEDRGSPIVLARAISAVINAADEGGLVIGRWDGDYRDGTSPHAWTGSAQIMEQYLRSGATPVAYGQCWVFSALVVTVCRAIGMPCRSVTNYVSAHDTNSSLT
;
A
#
# COMPACT_ATOMS: atom_id res chain seq x y z
N VAL A 1 -1.96 18.02 6.60
CA VAL A 1 -2.97 17.38 7.47
C VAL A 1 -2.46 17.38 8.91
N TYR A 2 -3.18 18.00 9.85
CA TYR A 2 -2.68 18.25 11.20
C TYR A 2 -2.91 17.05 12.13
N LEU A 3 -1.87 16.68 12.89
CA LEU A 3 -1.94 15.81 14.07
C LEU A 3 -1.41 16.59 15.27
N SER A 4 -2.13 16.55 16.39
CA SER A 4 -1.79 17.37 17.57
C SER A 4 -0.68 16.78 18.43
N GLN A 5 -0.52 15.46 18.42
CA GLN A 5 0.44 14.75 19.26
C GLN A 5 1.70 14.39 18.47
N GLU A 6 2.85 14.81 18.99
CA GLU A 6 4.15 14.50 18.37
C GLU A 6 4.43 12.99 18.31
N SER A 7 3.99 12.24 19.32
CA SER A 7 4.09 10.77 19.34
C SER A 7 3.31 10.12 18.18
N GLU A 8 2.15 10.67 17.82
CA GLU A 8 1.35 10.19 16.69
C GLU A 8 1.99 10.56 15.35
N ILE A 9 2.62 11.72 15.25
CA ILE A 9 3.40 12.11 14.06
C ILE A 9 4.57 11.15 13.87
N ARG A 10 5.34 10.90 14.94
CA ARG A 10 6.47 9.96 14.92
C ARG A 10 6.03 8.57 14.45
N GLU A 11 4.89 8.07 14.92
CA GLU A 11 4.43 6.72 14.56
C GLU A 11 3.73 6.65 13.18
N TYR A 12 2.89 7.63 12.84
CA TYR A 12 2.01 7.56 11.68
C TYR A 12 2.54 8.27 10.44
N VAL A 13 3.62 9.05 10.56
CA VAL A 13 4.30 9.75 9.46
C VAL A 13 5.77 9.32 9.38
N GLU A 14 6.52 9.41 10.50
CA GLU A 14 7.97 9.31 10.45
C GLU A 14 8.51 7.88 10.52
N ASN A 15 7.84 6.99 11.25
CA ASN A 15 8.30 5.61 11.42
C ASN A 15 8.28 4.88 10.07
N ASP A 16 9.43 4.41 9.61
CA ASP A 16 9.63 3.74 8.32
C ASP A 16 9.62 2.21 8.43
N THR A 17 9.42 1.71 9.64
CA THR A 17 9.22 0.30 9.93
C THR A 17 7.91 0.09 10.67
N GLY A 18 7.35 -1.11 10.54
CA GLY A 18 6.08 -1.39 11.16
C GLY A 18 5.75 -2.86 11.23
N LYS A 19 4.49 -3.11 11.56
CA LYS A 19 3.94 -4.44 11.71
C LYS A 19 2.56 -4.49 11.06
N VAL A 20 2.36 -5.48 10.19
CA VAL A 20 1.05 -5.82 9.66
C VAL A 20 0.58 -7.11 10.34
N TRP A 21 -0.60 -7.07 10.93
CA TRP A 21 -1.16 -8.24 11.61
C TRP A 21 -1.76 -9.21 10.58
N MET A 22 -1.50 -10.51 10.77
CA MET A 22 -1.97 -11.58 9.91
C MET A 22 -2.36 -12.80 10.77
N GLY A 23 -2.75 -13.90 10.11
CA GLY A 23 -3.18 -15.12 10.77
C GLY A 23 -4.67 -15.14 11.04
N SER A 24 -5.10 -15.82 12.09
CA SER A 24 -6.51 -15.92 12.48
C SER A 24 -6.76 -15.16 13.78
N TYR A 25 -8.03 -14.86 14.08
CA TYR A 25 -8.41 -14.23 15.35
C TYR A 25 -7.97 -15.06 16.58
N ARG A 26 -7.80 -16.39 16.41
CA ARG A 26 -7.32 -17.30 17.47
C ARG A 26 -5.81 -17.27 17.64
N GLN A 27 -5.07 -16.93 16.58
CA GLN A 27 -3.62 -16.89 16.58
C GLN A 27 -3.13 -15.71 15.74
N PRO A 28 -3.34 -14.46 16.21
CA PRO A 28 -2.86 -13.29 15.52
C PRO A 28 -1.33 -13.30 15.50
N ARG A 29 -0.74 -13.02 14.34
CA ARG A 29 0.71 -12.94 14.14
C ARG A 29 1.09 -11.63 13.50
N GLY A 30 1.97 -10.90 14.16
CA GLY A 30 2.54 -9.67 13.60
C GLY A 30 3.66 -9.98 12.63
N ARG A 31 3.50 -9.64 11.36
CA ARG A 31 4.58 -9.64 10.37
C ARG A 31 5.26 -8.28 10.37
N ARG A 32 6.57 -8.25 10.55
CA ARG A 32 7.36 -7.01 10.36
C ARG A 32 7.32 -6.60 8.90
N TRP A 33 7.22 -5.30 8.66
CA TRP A 33 7.27 -4.71 7.33
C TRP A 33 8.14 -3.47 7.35
N ILE A 34 8.96 -3.30 6.32
CA ILE A 34 9.74 -2.08 6.11
C ILE A 34 8.93 -1.21 5.14
N PHE A 35 8.30 -0.15 5.66
CA PHE A 35 7.58 0.81 4.82
C PHE A 35 8.57 1.58 3.95
N GLY A 36 9.72 1.98 4.51
CA GLY A 36 10.84 2.54 3.76
C GLY A 36 10.50 3.79 2.97
N GLN A 37 9.61 4.66 3.46
CA GLN A 37 9.16 5.84 2.70
C GLN A 37 10.26 6.85 2.35
N TYR A 38 11.45 6.71 2.97
CA TYR A 38 12.62 7.54 2.72
C TYR A 38 13.63 6.92 1.75
N GLU A 39 13.39 5.68 1.29
CA GLU A 39 14.20 5.08 0.23
C GLU A 39 14.06 5.90 -1.06
N ASP A 40 15.16 6.07 -1.78
CA ASP A 40 15.29 6.98 -2.93
C ASP A 40 14.26 6.72 -4.04
N VAL A 41 13.84 5.47 -4.20
CA VAL A 41 12.89 5.01 -5.20
C VAL A 41 11.44 5.33 -4.87
N VAL A 42 11.10 5.54 -3.59
CA VAL A 42 9.71 5.62 -3.15
C VAL A 42 9.04 6.89 -3.62
N LEU A 43 9.60 8.06 -3.31
CA LEU A 43 8.98 9.34 -3.69
C LEU A 43 8.79 9.48 -5.21
N PRO A 44 9.78 9.14 -6.08
CA PRO A 44 9.59 9.10 -7.52
C PRO A 44 8.46 8.15 -7.96
N THR A 45 8.36 6.96 -7.35
CA THR A 45 7.28 6.01 -7.65
C THR A 45 5.92 6.60 -7.28
N VAL A 46 5.81 7.24 -6.11
CA VAL A 46 4.57 7.89 -5.68
C VAL A 46 4.16 8.99 -6.67
N MET A 47 5.10 9.83 -7.10
CA MET A 47 4.82 10.88 -8.08
C MET A 47 4.32 10.27 -9.40
N TYR A 48 4.98 9.21 -9.89
CA TYR A 48 4.53 8.50 -11.08
C TYR A 48 3.09 7.95 -10.94
N LEU A 49 2.78 7.32 -9.81
CA LEU A 49 1.44 6.78 -9.55
C LEU A 49 0.36 7.89 -9.47
N LEU A 50 0.70 9.08 -8.96
CA LEU A 50 -0.22 10.21 -8.94
C LEU A 50 -0.44 10.83 -10.33
N GLU A 51 0.57 10.79 -11.22
CA GLU A 51 0.37 11.12 -12.64
C GLU A 51 -0.49 10.07 -13.34
N LEU A 52 -0.28 8.78 -13.04
CA LEU A 52 -1.09 7.68 -13.58
C LEU A 52 -2.57 7.79 -13.18
N ALA A 53 -2.84 8.32 -11.97
CA ALA A 53 -4.20 8.60 -11.50
C ALA A 53 -4.91 9.74 -12.27
N ASP A 54 -4.19 10.44 -13.16
CA ASP A 54 -4.67 11.60 -13.93
C ASP A 54 -5.33 12.67 -13.05
N LEU A 55 -4.76 12.88 -11.86
CA LEU A 55 -5.28 13.87 -10.92
C LEU A 55 -4.85 15.29 -11.32
N PRO A 56 -5.81 16.24 -11.48
CA PRO A 56 -5.50 17.65 -11.66
C PRO A 56 -4.59 18.17 -10.55
N HIS A 57 -3.61 19.01 -10.89
CA HIS A 57 -2.61 19.49 -9.93
C HIS A 57 -3.24 20.25 -8.75
N GLU A 58 -4.33 20.97 -8.99
CA GLU A 58 -5.11 21.68 -7.98
C GLU A 58 -5.73 20.75 -6.93
N ASP A 59 -6.07 19.52 -7.31
CA ASP A 59 -6.71 18.54 -6.42
C ASP A 59 -5.69 17.78 -5.55
N ARG A 60 -4.41 17.84 -5.90
CA ARG A 60 -3.32 17.16 -5.17
C ARG A 60 -3.04 17.77 -3.79
N GLY A 61 -3.66 18.91 -3.46
CA GLY A 61 -3.66 19.44 -2.10
C GLY A 61 -4.71 18.80 -1.17
N SER A 62 -5.68 18.07 -1.72
CA SER A 62 -6.79 17.49 -0.96
C SER A 62 -6.45 16.07 -0.48
N PRO A 63 -6.35 15.83 0.85
CA PRO A 63 -6.06 14.49 1.36
C PRO A 63 -7.19 13.49 1.08
N ILE A 64 -8.42 13.98 0.86
CA ILE A 64 -9.58 13.14 0.52
C ILE A 64 -9.43 12.59 -0.91
N VAL A 65 -9.10 13.47 -1.85
CA VAL A 65 -8.92 13.10 -3.26
C VAL A 65 -7.70 12.21 -3.41
N LEU A 66 -6.58 12.58 -2.76
CA LEU A 66 -5.36 11.76 -2.74
C LEU A 66 -5.63 10.35 -2.17
N ALA A 67 -6.31 10.23 -1.03
CA ALA A 67 -6.61 8.93 -0.44
C ALA A 67 -7.37 8.02 -1.42
N ARG A 68 -8.35 8.59 -2.15
CA ARG A 68 -9.13 7.85 -3.15
C ARG A 68 -8.27 7.43 -4.34
N ALA A 69 -7.47 8.33 -4.90
CA ALA A 69 -6.59 8.01 -6.02
C ALA A 69 -5.55 6.94 -5.64
N ILE A 70 -4.90 7.10 -4.48
CA ILE A 70 -3.94 6.11 -3.96
C ILE A 70 -4.57 4.73 -3.83
N SER A 71 -5.83 4.65 -3.37
CA SER A 71 -6.51 3.36 -3.23
C SER A 71 -6.73 2.63 -4.57
N ALA A 72 -6.86 3.37 -5.67
CA ALA A 72 -7.00 2.81 -7.02
C ALA A 72 -5.63 2.37 -7.57
N VAL A 73 -4.67 3.30 -7.66
CA VAL A 73 -3.38 3.08 -8.35
C VAL A 73 -2.41 2.13 -7.65
N ILE A 74 -2.70 1.70 -6.43
CA ILE A 74 -1.92 0.65 -5.76
C ILE A 74 -2.26 -0.75 -6.33
N ASN A 75 -3.47 -0.93 -6.87
CA ASN A 75 -3.92 -2.15 -7.53
C ASN A 75 -3.78 -2.03 -9.05
N ALA A 76 -3.37 -3.13 -9.70
CA ALA A 76 -3.15 -3.14 -11.14
C ALA A 76 -4.39 -3.49 -11.99
N ALA A 77 -5.51 -3.88 -11.38
CA ALA A 77 -6.62 -4.49 -12.12
C ALA A 77 -7.31 -3.54 -13.12
N ASP A 78 -7.36 -2.25 -12.83
CA ASP A 78 -8.11 -1.27 -13.64
C ASP A 78 -7.15 -0.26 -14.31
N GLU A 79 -6.33 0.45 -13.52
CA GLU A 79 -5.49 1.56 -14.01
C GLU A 79 -4.04 1.15 -14.33
N GLY A 80 -3.71 -0.15 -14.34
CA GLY A 80 -2.32 -0.60 -14.53
C GLY A 80 -1.39 -0.14 -13.40
N GLY A 81 -1.94 0.02 -12.19
CA GLY A 81 -1.23 0.44 -10.99
C GLY A 81 -0.12 -0.50 -10.50
N LEU A 82 0.30 -0.29 -9.26
CA LEU A 82 1.59 -0.80 -8.77
C LEU A 82 1.70 -2.34 -8.72
N VAL A 83 0.68 -3.05 -8.22
CA VAL A 83 0.77 -4.49 -7.90
C VAL A 83 -0.40 -5.29 -8.42
N ILE A 84 -0.11 -6.47 -8.98
CA ILE A 84 -1.09 -7.46 -9.40
C ILE A 84 -1.50 -8.33 -8.21
N GLY A 85 -2.79 -8.39 -7.89
CA GLY A 85 -3.33 -9.24 -6.83
C GLY A 85 -3.48 -10.70 -7.25
N ARG A 86 -3.10 -11.67 -6.40
CA ARG A 86 -3.33 -13.10 -6.66
C ARG A 86 -3.48 -13.95 -5.38
N TRP A 87 -4.49 -14.82 -5.36
CA TRP A 87 -4.90 -15.63 -4.19
C TRP A 87 -5.07 -17.14 -4.48
N ASP A 88 -4.77 -17.60 -5.69
CA ASP A 88 -4.92 -19.02 -6.08
C ASP A 88 -3.83 -19.96 -5.53
N GLY A 89 -2.72 -19.39 -5.02
CA GLY A 89 -1.59 -20.13 -4.49
C GLY A 89 -0.50 -20.46 -5.51
N ASP A 90 -0.66 -20.09 -6.79
CA ASP A 90 0.34 -20.30 -7.83
C ASP A 90 1.04 -19.00 -8.23
N TYR A 91 2.31 -18.89 -7.83
CA TYR A 91 3.13 -17.69 -8.02
C TYR A 91 4.39 -17.97 -8.84
N ARG A 92 4.45 -19.05 -9.64
CA ARG A 92 5.68 -19.45 -10.34
C ARG A 92 6.19 -18.43 -11.35
N ASP A 93 5.32 -17.58 -11.86
CA ASP A 93 5.59 -16.52 -12.83
C ASP A 93 5.84 -15.14 -12.17
N GLY A 94 5.93 -15.07 -10.85
CA GLY A 94 6.19 -13.83 -10.11
C GLY A 94 6.74 -14.07 -8.71
N THR A 95 6.57 -13.09 -7.83
CA THR A 95 6.99 -13.19 -6.43
C THR A 95 5.80 -13.58 -5.57
N SER A 96 5.98 -14.62 -4.74
CA SER A 96 4.97 -14.98 -3.75
C SER A 96 4.66 -13.79 -2.83
N PRO A 97 3.39 -13.46 -2.56
CA PRO A 97 3.01 -12.37 -1.65
C PRO A 97 3.61 -12.49 -0.24
N HIS A 98 3.94 -13.72 0.18
CA HIS A 98 4.60 -14.00 1.45
C HIS A 98 6.12 -13.79 1.45
N ALA A 99 6.75 -13.58 0.30
CA ALA A 99 8.18 -13.31 0.20
C ALA A 99 8.51 -11.82 0.48
N TRP A 100 7.57 -10.91 0.21
CA TRP A 100 7.80 -9.48 0.39
C TRP A 100 8.04 -9.09 1.86
N THR A 101 9.12 -8.35 2.12
CA THR A 101 9.47 -7.85 3.45
C THR A 101 9.35 -6.33 3.58
N GLY A 102 9.16 -5.61 2.47
CA GLY A 102 9.06 -4.16 2.46
C GLY A 102 8.55 -3.61 1.13
N SER A 103 8.20 -2.32 1.14
CA SER A 103 7.57 -1.64 0.00
C SER A 103 8.57 -1.20 -1.07
N ALA A 104 9.78 -0.80 -0.67
CA ALA A 104 10.78 -0.24 -1.59
C ALA A 104 11.20 -1.21 -2.70
N GLN A 105 11.38 -2.50 -2.39
CA GLN A 105 11.72 -3.53 -3.39
C GLN A 105 10.64 -3.69 -4.47
N ILE A 106 9.37 -3.56 -4.10
CA ILE A 106 8.24 -3.63 -5.02
C ILE A 106 8.26 -2.38 -5.93
N MET A 107 8.40 -1.19 -5.34
CA MET A 107 8.46 0.07 -6.08
C MET A 107 9.67 0.15 -7.01
N GLU A 108 10.82 -0.38 -6.57
CA GLU A 108 12.01 -0.49 -7.40
C GLU A 108 11.81 -1.43 -8.59
N GLN A 109 11.21 -2.61 -8.38
CA GLN A 109 10.90 -3.52 -9.47
C GLN A 109 9.91 -2.87 -10.46
N TYR A 110 8.91 -2.13 -9.97
CA TYR A 110 7.96 -1.42 -10.79
C TYR A 110 8.66 -0.39 -11.70
N LEU A 111 9.48 0.51 -11.14
CA LEU A 111 10.17 1.51 -11.94
C LEU A 111 11.20 0.91 -12.90
N ARG A 112 11.99 -0.09 -12.47
CA ARG A 112 12.99 -0.76 -13.31
C ARG A 112 12.38 -1.52 -14.49
N SER A 113 11.13 -1.96 -14.36
CA SER A 113 10.38 -2.62 -15.44
C SER A 113 9.61 -1.65 -16.33
N GLY A 114 9.93 -0.35 -16.27
CA GLY A 114 9.27 0.67 -17.08
C GLY A 114 7.83 0.94 -16.63
N ALA A 115 7.60 0.91 -15.31
CA ALA A 115 6.28 1.05 -14.70
C ALA A 115 5.30 -0.07 -15.11
N THR A 116 5.80 -1.30 -15.19
CA THR A 116 4.97 -2.49 -15.39
C THR A 116 4.51 -3.02 -14.02
N PRO A 117 3.22 -3.35 -13.83
CA PRO A 117 2.71 -3.89 -12.57
C PRO A 117 3.51 -5.07 -12.01
N VAL A 118 3.75 -5.06 -10.70
CA VAL A 118 4.56 -6.07 -10.03
C VAL A 118 3.70 -7.24 -9.55
N ALA A 119 4.10 -8.45 -9.91
CA ALA A 119 3.50 -9.71 -9.46
C ALA A 119 4.20 -10.25 -8.19
N TYR A 120 3.55 -10.59 -7.08
CA TYR A 120 2.12 -10.46 -6.73
C TYR A 120 1.91 -9.86 -5.34
N GLY A 121 0.72 -9.33 -5.11
CA GLY A 121 0.26 -8.85 -3.82
C GLY A 121 -0.94 -9.61 -3.27
N GLN A 122 -1.09 -9.53 -1.94
CA GLN A 122 -2.34 -9.81 -1.23
C GLN A 122 -2.65 -8.67 -0.27
N CYS A 123 -3.77 -8.73 0.43
CA CYS A 123 -4.32 -7.60 1.20
C CYS A 123 -3.32 -6.92 2.14
N TRP A 124 -2.44 -7.67 2.82
CA TRP A 124 -1.41 -7.07 3.68
C TRP A 124 -0.31 -6.33 2.90
N VAL A 125 0.02 -6.80 1.69
CA VAL A 125 0.97 -6.13 0.78
C VAL A 125 0.37 -4.81 0.31
N PHE A 126 -0.87 -4.83 -0.18
CA PHE A 126 -1.59 -3.63 -0.60
C PHE A 126 -1.72 -2.63 0.55
N SER A 127 -2.11 -3.08 1.75
CA SER A 127 -2.21 -2.22 2.93
C SER A 127 -0.87 -1.57 3.27
N ALA A 128 0.23 -2.31 3.22
CA ALA A 128 1.54 -1.77 3.54
C ALA A 128 2.06 -0.78 2.48
N LEU A 129 1.77 -1.03 1.20
CA LEU A 129 2.07 -0.10 0.12
C LEU A 129 1.31 1.22 0.28
N VAL A 130 0.01 1.16 0.57
CA VAL A 130 -0.80 2.37 0.86
C VAL A 130 -0.21 3.17 2.02
N VAL A 131 0.24 2.50 3.09
CA VAL A 131 0.91 3.17 4.22
C VAL A 131 2.19 3.86 3.76
N THR A 132 3.04 3.18 3.00
CA THR A 132 4.27 3.78 2.45
C THR A 132 3.97 5.02 1.60
N VAL A 133 3.02 4.91 0.65
CA VAL A 133 2.66 6.01 -0.25
C VAL A 133 2.13 7.22 0.53
N CYS A 134 1.18 7.00 1.45
CA CYS A 134 0.62 8.06 2.28
C CYS A 134 1.69 8.74 3.14
N ARG A 135 2.56 7.96 3.82
CA ARG A 135 3.61 8.52 4.68
C ARG A 135 4.64 9.31 3.87
N ALA A 136 5.01 8.84 2.69
CA ALA A 136 5.95 9.52 1.79
C ALA A 136 5.50 10.93 1.40
N ILE A 137 4.19 11.17 1.30
CA ILE A 137 3.60 12.48 0.97
C ILE A 137 3.09 13.24 2.21
N GLY A 138 3.45 12.77 3.42
CA GLY A 138 3.10 13.44 4.67
C GLY A 138 1.65 13.24 5.15
N MET A 139 0.93 12.25 4.62
CA MET A 139 -0.37 11.82 5.12
C MET A 139 -0.20 10.79 6.24
N PRO A 140 -0.64 11.06 7.48
CA PRO A 140 -0.58 10.09 8.55
C PRO A 140 -1.40 8.85 8.21
N CYS A 141 -0.77 7.68 8.29
CA CYS A 141 -1.39 6.43 7.87
C CYS A 141 -0.93 5.26 8.74
N ARG A 142 -1.79 4.26 8.91
CA ARG A 142 -1.47 2.99 9.60
C ARG A 142 -2.22 1.83 8.95
N SER A 143 -1.62 0.65 9.01
CA SER A 143 -2.28 -0.59 8.58
C SER A 143 -3.24 -1.09 9.66
N VAL A 144 -4.38 -1.65 9.24
CA VAL A 144 -5.39 -2.26 10.11
C VAL A 144 -5.72 -3.65 9.58
N THR A 145 -5.86 -4.61 10.49
CA THR A 145 -6.26 -5.99 10.16
C THR A 145 -7.60 -6.30 10.78
N ASN A 146 -8.55 -6.69 9.95
CA ASN A 146 -9.82 -7.25 10.39
C ASN A 146 -9.77 -8.79 10.30
N TYR A 147 -10.14 -9.49 11.37
CA TYR A 147 -10.21 -10.94 11.36
C TYR A 147 -11.66 -11.38 11.13
N VAL A 148 -11.85 -12.46 10.37
CA VAL A 148 -13.19 -12.90 9.94
C VAL A 148 -13.87 -11.78 9.13
N SER A 149 -13.14 -11.22 8.16
CA SER A 149 -13.63 -10.14 7.30
C SER A 149 -14.56 -10.71 6.23
N ALA A 150 -15.85 -10.38 6.30
CA ALA A 150 -16.79 -10.68 5.22
C ALA A 150 -16.37 -9.95 3.94
N HIS A 151 -16.56 -10.61 2.81
CA HIS A 151 -16.37 -10.04 1.47
C HIS A 151 -17.69 -10.17 0.72
N ASP A 152 -18.63 -9.31 1.09
CA ASP A 152 -19.94 -9.22 0.45
C ASP A 152 -19.78 -8.62 -0.96
N THR A 153 -20.32 -9.31 -1.95
CA THR A 153 -20.26 -8.93 -3.38
C THR A 153 -21.61 -8.45 -3.92
N ASN A 154 -22.68 -8.47 -3.12
CA ASN A 154 -24.04 -8.12 -3.55
C ASN A 154 -24.69 -7.00 -2.71
N SER A 155 -23.95 -6.38 -1.78
CA SER A 155 -24.41 -5.25 -0.95
C SER A 155 -25.62 -5.57 -0.08
N SER A 156 -25.75 -6.83 0.34
CA SER A 156 -26.85 -7.30 1.20
C SER A 156 -26.56 -7.12 2.69
N LEU A 157 -25.30 -6.86 3.06
CA LEU A 157 -24.82 -6.89 4.45
C LEU A 157 -24.94 -8.28 5.09
N THR A 158 -24.99 -9.35 4.28
CA THR A 158 -25.09 -10.76 4.72
C THR A 158 -23.99 -11.64 4.15
#